data_AF-A0A0S4J621-F1
#
_entry.id   AF-A0A0S4J621-F1
#
_cell.length_a   1.000
_cell.length_b   1.000
_cell.length_c   1.000
_cell.angle_alpha   90.00
_cell.angle_beta   90.00
_cell.angle_gamma   90.00
#
_symmetry.space_group_name_H-M   'P 1'
#
loop_
_entity.id
_entity.type
_entity.pdbx_description
1 polymer ?
#
loop_
_entity_poly.entity_id
_entity_poly.type
_entity_poly.pdbx_seq_one_letter_code
_entity_poly.pdbx_strand_id
1 'polypeptide(L)'
;MSAVGVEVCLGVWAANFIIGLLFDSTPLAQAIVLGPVQIIGGIILGILVGLGFHFIVELLKREADRMPNGKYAQEHIDGVMNLSYAVFLFFSTGFVFFGYGHKLAGGGAVMTVFFAATVAHMWIKDNDKELMAQKTNFGLKLATTWDMVVMVALFSMVGVGVTLSKIFNSTFFPKAIAVVAASTGSRALAIFVVQSASPLTWKEKLLVCGGYVGKATAQAAIGPVALATITSEIASQGLTPDRALKLEYAQNVASLAILYILVCAPIASLTLTKLGPAILPRDMAQR
;
A
#
# COMPACT_ATOMS: atom_id res chain seq x y z
N MET A 1 3.08 -11.54 8.81
CA MET A 1 2.77 -10.58 7.72
C MET A 1 1.57 -9.75 8.17
N SER A 2 1.58 -8.42 7.99
CA SER A 2 0.43 -7.59 8.39
C SER A 2 -0.71 -7.75 7.39
N ALA A 3 -1.97 -7.79 7.87
CA ALA A 3 -3.16 -7.88 7.02
C ALA A 3 -3.22 -6.73 5.99
N VAL A 4 -2.74 -5.55 6.38
CA VAL A 4 -2.69 -4.36 5.52
C VAL A 4 -1.79 -4.57 4.29
N GLY A 5 -0.62 -5.22 4.43
CA GLY A 5 0.29 -5.44 3.31
C GLY A 5 -0.31 -6.36 2.24
N VAL A 6 -0.96 -7.44 2.67
CA VAL A 6 -1.65 -8.38 1.78
C VAL A 6 -2.81 -7.71 1.07
N GLU A 7 -3.61 -6.94 1.81
CA GLU A 7 -4.76 -6.22 1.24
C GLU A 7 -4.34 -5.19 0.20
N VAL A 8 -3.26 -4.43 0.44
CA VAL A 8 -2.75 -3.47 -0.55
C VAL A 8 -2.31 -4.18 -1.83
N CYS A 9 -1.63 -5.32 -1.74
CA CYS A 9 -1.24 -6.10 -2.92
C CYS A 9 -2.45 -6.56 -3.72
N LEU A 10 -3.43 -7.17 -3.04
CA LEU A 10 -4.66 -7.64 -3.68
C LEU A 10 -5.47 -6.47 -4.26
N GLY A 11 -5.50 -5.33 -3.58
CA GLY A 11 -6.16 -4.12 -4.03
C GLY A 11 -5.52 -3.54 -5.29
N VAL A 12 -4.18 -3.42 -5.32
CA VAL A 12 -3.44 -2.99 -6.52
C VAL A 12 -3.67 -3.95 -7.67
N TRP A 13 -3.60 -5.26 -7.42
CA TRP A 13 -3.85 -6.27 -8.44
C TRP A 13 -5.28 -6.19 -8.99
N ALA A 14 -6.30 -6.20 -8.12
CA ALA A 14 -7.70 -6.17 -8.51
C ALA A 14 -8.06 -4.87 -9.25
N ALA A 15 -7.53 -3.73 -8.80
CA ALA A 15 -7.77 -2.47 -9.47
C ALA A 15 -7.13 -2.42 -10.86
N ASN A 16 -5.87 -2.87 -11.00
CA ASN A 16 -5.22 -2.94 -12.31
C ASN A 16 -5.89 -3.96 -13.24
N PHE A 17 -6.40 -5.07 -12.70
CA PHE A 17 -7.20 -6.03 -13.47
C PHE A 17 -8.50 -5.39 -14.01
N ILE A 18 -9.26 -4.70 -13.15
CA ILE A 18 -10.50 -4.01 -13.56
C ILE A 18 -10.20 -2.88 -14.56
N ILE A 19 -9.17 -2.06 -14.30
CA ILE A 19 -8.77 -0.99 -15.22
C ILE A 19 -8.33 -1.58 -16.56
N GLY A 20 -7.54 -2.66 -16.55
CA GLY A 20 -7.08 -3.34 -17.76
C GLY A 20 -8.20 -4.00 -18.58
N LEU A 21 -9.33 -4.35 -17.96
CA LEU A 21 -10.50 -4.86 -18.68
C LEU A 21 -11.40 -3.74 -19.24
N LEU A 22 -11.48 -2.61 -18.54
CA LEU A 22 -12.39 -1.51 -18.90
C LEU A 22 -11.75 -0.49 -19.84
N PHE A 23 -10.46 -0.25 -19.70
CA PHE A 23 -9.74 0.83 -20.39
C PHE A 23 -8.69 0.31 -21.38
N ASP A 24 -8.08 -0.86 -21.14
CA ASP A 24 -7.14 -1.47 -22.08
C ASP A 24 -7.83 -2.49 -23.01
N SER A 25 -7.17 -2.79 -24.14
CA SER A 25 -7.57 -3.85 -25.08
C SER A 25 -7.07 -5.25 -24.66
N THR A 26 -6.89 -5.50 -23.36
CA THR A 26 -6.33 -6.77 -22.88
C THR A 26 -7.38 -7.88 -22.97
N PRO A 27 -7.11 -8.99 -23.70
CA PRO A 27 -8.03 -10.12 -23.74
C PRO A 27 -8.28 -10.70 -22.34
N LEU A 28 -9.55 -10.98 -22.02
CA LEU A 28 -9.96 -11.50 -20.70
C LEU A 28 -9.19 -12.76 -20.29
N ALA A 29 -8.97 -13.68 -21.24
CA ALA A 29 -8.22 -14.91 -21.00
C ALA A 29 -6.77 -14.63 -20.55
N GLN A 30 -6.12 -13.64 -21.15
CA GLN A 30 -4.77 -13.22 -20.77
C GLN A 30 -4.78 -12.58 -19.38
N ALA A 31 -5.76 -11.73 -19.09
CA ALA A 31 -5.87 -11.07 -17.78
C ALA A 31 -6.09 -12.08 -16.63
N ILE A 32 -6.90 -13.12 -16.84
CA ILE A 32 -7.16 -14.17 -15.84
C ILE A 32 -5.91 -15.00 -15.58
N VAL A 33 -5.20 -15.42 -16.63
CA VAL A 33 -3.97 -16.23 -16.48
C VAL A 33 -2.84 -15.42 -15.83
N LEU A 34 -2.71 -14.14 -16.19
CA LEU A 34 -1.70 -13.26 -15.61
C LEU A 34 -1.90 -13.02 -14.12
N GLY A 35 -3.11 -13.19 -13.59
CA GLY A 35 -3.37 -12.96 -12.17
C GLY A 35 -2.58 -13.88 -11.23
N PRO A 36 -2.81 -15.21 -11.28
CA PRO A 36 -2.04 -16.17 -10.49
C PRO A 36 -0.54 -16.08 -10.76
N VAL A 37 -0.13 -15.88 -12.01
CA VAL A 37 1.30 -15.75 -12.39
C VAL A 37 1.95 -14.55 -11.71
N GLN A 38 1.29 -13.38 -11.67
CA GLN A 38 1.80 -12.20 -10.99
C GLN A 38 1.95 -12.42 -9.48
N ILE A 39 0.97 -13.07 -8.85
CA ILE A 39 1.00 -13.33 -7.42
C ILE A 39 2.11 -14.34 -7.09
N ILE A 40 2.13 -15.50 -7.76
CA ILE A 40 3.11 -16.56 -7.51
C ILE A 40 4.52 -16.08 -7.84
N GLY A 41 4.70 -15.46 -9.01
CA GLY A 41 5.98 -14.92 -9.44
C GLY A 41 6.50 -13.82 -8.50
N GLY A 42 5.62 -12.90 -8.10
CA GLY A 42 5.96 -11.85 -7.13
C GLY A 42 6.37 -12.41 -5.78
N ILE A 43 5.68 -13.44 -5.28
CA ILE A 43 6.03 -14.12 -4.02
C ILE A 43 7.42 -14.74 -4.12
N ILE A 44 7.66 -15.57 -5.14
CA ILE A 44 8.92 -16.31 -5.31
C ILE A 44 10.08 -15.32 -5.44
N LEU A 45 9.98 -14.34 -6.36
CA LEU A 45 11.03 -13.37 -6.59
C LEU A 45 11.26 -12.47 -5.35
N GLY A 46 10.18 -12.04 -4.68
CA GLY A 46 10.28 -11.24 -3.46
C GLY A 46 11.02 -11.97 -2.34
N ILE A 47 10.73 -13.25 -2.13
CA ILE A 47 11.44 -14.09 -1.15
C ILE A 47 12.91 -14.25 -1.55
N LEU A 48 13.20 -14.63 -2.79
CA LEU A 48 14.56 -14.85 -3.27
C LEU A 48 15.43 -13.59 -3.11
N VAL A 49 14.94 -12.44 -3.57
CA VAL A 49 15.68 -11.18 -3.43
C VAL A 49 15.76 -10.73 -1.96
N GLY A 50 14.74 -11.02 -1.15
CA GLY A 50 14.74 -10.71 0.29
C GLY A 50 15.79 -11.49 1.07
N LEU A 51 15.94 -12.79 0.77
CA LEU A 51 17.00 -13.63 1.32
C LEU A 51 18.39 -13.14 0.88
N GLY A 52 18.55 -12.83 -0.41
CA GLY A 52 19.79 -12.28 -0.95
C GLY A 52 20.18 -10.95 -0.28
N PHE A 53 19.21 -10.04 -0.13
CA PHE A 53 19.43 -8.77 0.56
C PHE A 53 19.86 -8.98 2.01
N HIS A 54 19.15 -9.83 2.78
CA HIS A 54 19.54 -10.15 4.15
C HIS A 54 20.99 -10.68 4.24
N PHE A 55 21.36 -11.62 3.37
CA PHE A 55 22.70 -12.18 3.34
C PHE A 55 23.77 -11.12 3.03
N ILE A 56 23.53 -10.25 2.05
CA ILE A 56 24.45 -9.17 1.69
C ILE A 56 24.62 -8.18 2.86
N VAL A 57 23.54 -7.79 3.53
CA VAL A 57 23.61 -6.88 4.68
C VAL A 57 24.43 -7.50 5.82
N GLU A 58 24.20 -8.77 6.15
CA GLU A 58 24.97 -9.44 7.19
C GLU A 58 26.43 -9.69 6.78
N LEU A 59 26.71 -9.91 5.50
CA LEU A 59 28.07 -10.03 4.98
C LEU A 59 28.84 -8.71 5.15
N LEU A 60 28.25 -7.59 4.74
CA LEU A 60 28.84 -6.25 4.86
C LEU A 60 29.05 -5.82 6.32
N LYS A 61 28.17 -6.26 7.24
CA LYS A 61 28.35 -6.05 8.68
C LYS A 61 29.56 -6.82 9.23
N ARG A 62 29.78 -8.05 8.76
CA ARG A 62 30.88 -8.91 9.23
C ARG A 62 32.26 -8.44 8.78
N GLU A 63 32.34 -7.63 7.72
CA GLU A 63 33.58 -7.02 7.25
C GLU A 63 34.11 -5.95 8.21
N ALA A 64 33.30 -5.47 9.15
CA ALA A 64 33.73 -4.49 10.14
C ALA A 64 34.63 -5.12 11.22
N ASP A 65 35.72 -4.43 11.56
CA ASP A 65 36.55 -4.81 12.71
C ASP A 65 35.72 -4.77 13.99
N ARG A 66 35.81 -5.87 14.76
CA ARG A 66 35.24 -5.92 16.10
C ARG A 66 36.17 -5.18 17.05
N MET A 67 35.62 -4.21 17.78
CA MET A 67 36.32 -3.57 18.88
C MET A 67 36.70 -4.61 19.96
N PRO A 68 37.67 -4.30 20.85
CA PRO A 68 38.10 -5.21 21.92
C PRO A 68 36.97 -5.68 22.86
N ASN A 69 35.84 -4.95 22.89
CA ASN A 69 34.62 -5.28 23.63
C ASN A 69 33.68 -6.25 22.88
N GLY A 70 34.10 -6.77 21.72
CA GLY A 70 33.32 -7.68 20.87
C GLY A 70 32.21 -7.03 20.04
N LYS A 71 32.00 -5.71 20.15
CA LYS A 71 31.01 -4.96 19.37
C LYS A 71 31.64 -4.40 18.09
N TYR A 72 30.84 -4.29 17.03
CA TYR A 72 31.28 -3.62 15.81
C TYR A 72 31.40 -2.10 16.02
N ALA A 73 32.31 -1.46 15.27
CA ALA A 73 32.42 -0.01 15.24
C ALA A 73 31.09 0.63 14.80
N GLN A 74 30.56 1.54 15.62
CA GLN A 74 29.23 2.13 15.42
C GLN A 74 29.13 2.89 14.09
N GLU A 75 30.17 3.63 13.71
CA GLU A 75 30.21 4.37 12.44
C GLU A 75 30.08 3.45 11.21
N HIS A 76 30.73 2.27 11.24
CA HIS A 76 30.63 1.30 10.15
C HIS A 76 29.23 0.69 10.07
N ILE A 77 28.66 0.29 11.21
CA ILE A 77 27.27 -0.24 11.24
C ILE A 77 26.31 0.80 10.67
N ASP A 78 26.41 2.06 11.11
CA ASP A 78 25.53 3.12 10.65
C ASP A 78 25.68 3.37 9.13
N GLY A 79 26.91 3.33 8.61
CA GLY A 79 27.21 3.38 7.18
C GLY A 79 26.57 2.23 6.39
N VAL A 80 26.79 0.98 6.81
CA VAL A 80 26.21 -0.21 6.19
C VAL A 80 24.68 -0.15 6.23
N MET A 81 24.09 0.27 7.36
CA MET A 81 22.64 0.37 7.51
C MET A 81 22.04 1.48 6.64
N ASN A 82 22.73 2.61 6.45
CA ASN A 82 22.30 3.67 5.54
C ASN A 82 22.38 3.24 4.07
N LEU A 83 23.45 2.55 3.68
CA LEU A 83 23.57 1.97 2.33
C LEU A 83 22.47 0.93 2.10
N SER A 84 22.29 0.02 3.05
CA SER A 84 21.25 -1.02 3.00
C SER A 84 19.86 -0.40 2.86
N TYR A 85 19.60 0.71 3.57
CA TYR A 85 18.37 1.47 3.46
C TYR A 85 18.15 2.04 2.05
N ALA A 86 19.17 2.68 1.46
CA ALA A 86 19.09 3.21 0.11
C ALA A 86 18.85 2.10 -0.93
N VAL A 87 19.57 0.97 -0.81
CA VAL A 87 19.42 -0.19 -1.68
C VAL A 87 18.03 -0.83 -1.54
N PHE A 88 17.49 -0.90 -0.32
CA PHE A 88 16.15 -1.41 -0.06
C PHE A 88 15.07 -0.56 -0.75
N LEU A 89 15.18 0.77 -0.65
CA LEU A 89 14.27 1.68 -1.35
C LEU A 89 14.41 1.57 -2.86
N PHE A 90 15.64 1.44 -3.36
CA PHE A 90 15.91 1.26 -4.78
C PHE A 90 15.24 -0.01 -5.32
N PHE A 91 15.41 -1.16 -4.66
CA PHE A 91 14.74 -2.40 -5.04
C PHE A 91 13.22 -2.26 -4.96
N SER A 92 12.68 -1.76 -3.85
CA SER A 92 11.24 -1.61 -3.64
C SER A 92 10.59 -0.73 -4.72
N THR A 93 11.28 0.34 -5.13
CA THR A 93 10.83 1.26 -6.17
C THR A 93 10.99 0.62 -7.55
N GLY A 94 12.14 -0.01 -7.82
CA GLY A 94 12.43 -0.70 -9.07
C GLY A 94 11.44 -1.83 -9.38
N PHE A 95 11.03 -2.60 -8.37
CA PHE A 95 10.00 -3.63 -8.48
C PHE A 95 8.66 -3.08 -8.97
N VAL A 96 8.24 -1.94 -8.42
CA VAL A 96 6.98 -1.28 -8.79
C VAL A 96 7.08 -0.70 -10.20
N PHE A 97 8.15 0.02 -10.54
CA PHE A 97 8.36 0.57 -11.88
C PHE A 97 8.48 -0.51 -12.95
N PHE A 98 9.21 -1.58 -12.67
CA PHE A 98 9.30 -2.74 -13.55
C PHE A 98 7.92 -3.39 -13.78
N GLY A 99 7.15 -3.55 -12.71
CA GLY A 99 5.77 -4.04 -12.77
C GLY A 99 4.89 -3.16 -13.64
N TYR A 100 4.91 -1.83 -13.44
CA TYR A 100 4.15 -0.90 -14.27
C TYR A 100 4.57 -0.92 -15.74
N GLY A 101 5.88 -0.92 -16.03
CA GLY A 101 6.41 -0.93 -17.39
C GLY A 101 5.99 -2.14 -18.22
N HIS A 102 5.75 -3.28 -17.58
CA HIS A 102 5.35 -4.53 -18.23
C HIS A 102 3.86 -4.87 -18.09
N LYS A 103 3.02 -3.93 -17.60
CA LYS A 103 1.60 -4.18 -17.28
C LYS A 103 1.37 -5.30 -16.24
N LEU A 104 2.34 -5.49 -15.34
CA LEU A 104 2.35 -6.45 -14.22
C LEU A 104 2.43 -5.72 -12.87
N ALA A 105 1.72 -4.60 -12.73
CA ALA A 105 1.78 -3.75 -11.54
C ALA A 105 1.42 -4.49 -10.24
N GLY A 106 0.48 -5.45 -10.31
CA GLY A 106 0.14 -6.32 -9.18
C GLY A 106 1.32 -7.19 -8.74
N GLY A 107 2.04 -7.78 -9.70
CA GLY A 107 3.24 -8.58 -9.42
C GLY A 107 4.37 -7.77 -8.78
N GLY A 108 4.60 -6.53 -9.25
CA GLY A 108 5.57 -5.61 -8.64
C GLY A 108 5.22 -5.28 -7.18
N ALA A 109 3.95 -4.99 -6.89
CA ALA A 109 3.49 -4.72 -5.52
C ALA A 109 3.65 -5.94 -4.59
N VAL A 110 3.27 -7.14 -5.08
CA VAL A 110 3.43 -8.41 -4.34
C VAL A 110 4.91 -8.67 -4.06
N MET A 111 5.78 -8.48 -5.05
CA MET A 111 7.22 -8.66 -4.91
C MET A 111 7.80 -7.74 -3.83
N THR A 112 7.42 -6.46 -3.79
CA THR A 112 7.87 -5.51 -2.76
C THR A 112 7.42 -5.92 -1.35
N VAL A 113 6.16 -6.36 -1.18
CA VAL A 113 5.66 -6.77 0.14
C VAL A 113 6.32 -8.05 0.62
N PHE A 114 6.51 -9.05 -0.25
CA PHE A 114 7.19 -10.29 0.13
C PHE A 114 8.68 -10.10 0.34
N PHE A 115 9.33 -9.21 -0.41
CA PHE A 115 10.70 -8.75 -0.15
C PHE A 115 10.84 -8.17 1.26
N ALA A 116 10.03 -7.16 1.59
CA ALA A 116 10.05 -6.51 2.90
C ALA A 116 9.70 -7.48 4.03
N ALA A 117 8.70 -8.35 3.83
CA ALA A 117 8.30 -9.35 4.81
C ALA A 117 9.38 -10.40 5.07
N THR A 118 10.11 -10.82 4.01
CA THR A 118 11.21 -11.78 4.13
C THR A 118 12.36 -11.19 4.93
N VAL A 119 12.77 -9.96 4.60
CA VAL A 119 13.83 -9.24 5.35
C VAL A 119 13.44 -9.09 6.82
N ALA A 120 12.21 -8.63 7.08
CA ALA A 120 11.72 -8.46 8.45
C ALA A 120 11.64 -9.80 9.21
N HIS A 121 11.25 -10.89 8.54
CA HIS A 121 11.20 -12.22 9.14
C HIS A 121 12.60 -12.72 9.50
N MET A 122 13.58 -12.58 8.61
CA MET A 122 14.96 -13.00 8.86
C MET A 122 15.59 -12.26 10.05
N TRP A 123 15.26 -10.99 10.25
CA TRP A 123 15.75 -10.22 11.39
C TRP A 123 15.05 -10.49 12.73
N ILE A 124 14.00 -11.32 12.75
CA ILE A 124 13.30 -11.72 13.99
C ILE A 124 13.52 -13.20 14.31
N LYS A 125 13.79 -14.03 13.30
CA LYS A 125 13.74 -15.50 13.36
C LYS A 125 14.51 -16.11 14.54
N ASP A 126 15.71 -15.60 14.83
CA ASP A 126 16.62 -16.21 15.81
C ASP A 126 16.57 -15.51 17.18
N ASN A 127 15.62 -14.58 17.37
CA ASN A 127 15.46 -13.76 18.59
C ASN A 127 16.75 -13.06 19.06
N ASP A 128 17.64 -12.78 18.12
CA ASP A 128 18.89 -12.05 18.34
C ASP A 128 18.56 -10.58 18.65
N LYS A 129 19.06 -10.09 19.78
CA LYS A 129 18.85 -8.70 20.22
C LYS A 129 19.40 -7.69 19.20
N GLU A 130 20.49 -8.02 18.51
CA GLU A 130 21.10 -7.14 17.51
C GLU A 130 20.20 -7.00 16.28
N LEU A 131 19.71 -8.13 15.74
CA LEU A 131 18.83 -8.14 14.56
C LEU A 131 17.46 -7.50 14.86
N MET A 132 16.96 -7.65 16.09
CA MET A 132 15.74 -7.00 16.53
C MET A 132 15.89 -5.48 16.64
N ALA A 133 17.02 -5.00 17.15
CA ALA A 133 17.34 -3.58 17.17
C ALA A 133 17.50 -3.03 15.74
N GLN A 134 18.17 -3.77 14.86
CA GLN A 134 18.33 -3.45 13.45
C GLN A 134 16.99 -3.29 12.74
N LYS A 135 16.07 -4.25 12.89
CA LYS A 135 14.70 -4.17 12.36
C LYS A 135 13.98 -2.92 12.85
N THR A 136 14.11 -2.60 14.15
CA THR A 136 13.42 -1.47 14.76
C THR A 136 13.95 -0.15 14.20
N ASN A 137 15.27 0.04 14.17
CA ASN A 137 15.91 1.24 13.62
C ASN A 137 15.59 1.42 12.12
N PHE A 138 15.62 0.32 11.36
CA PHE A 138 15.27 0.34 9.95
C PHE A 138 13.79 0.69 9.72
N GLY A 139 12.90 0.10 10.51
CA GLY A 139 11.47 0.39 10.49
C GLY A 139 11.15 1.84 10.84
N LEU A 140 11.85 2.42 11.82
CA LEU A 140 11.73 3.83 12.17
C LEU A 140 12.16 4.73 11.01
N LYS A 141 13.29 4.45 10.34
CA LYS A 141 13.73 5.22 9.16
C LYS A 141 12.71 5.16 8.02
N LEU A 142 12.14 3.99 7.76
CA LEU A 142 11.07 3.82 6.76
C LEU A 142 9.82 4.63 7.14
N ALA A 143 9.40 4.58 8.42
CA ALA A 143 8.24 5.33 8.90
C ALA A 143 8.47 6.84 8.79
N THR A 144 9.63 7.34 9.24
CA THR A 144 9.98 8.77 9.12
C THR A 144 10.01 9.22 7.66
N THR A 145 10.58 8.42 6.75
CA THR A 145 10.61 8.76 5.33
C THR A 145 9.21 8.75 4.71
N TRP A 146 8.38 7.80 5.12
CA TRP A 146 6.98 7.76 4.72
C TRP A 146 6.23 9.01 5.18
N ASP A 147 6.28 9.35 6.47
CA ASP A 147 5.53 10.47 7.04
C ASP A 147 6.00 11.82 6.51
N MET A 148 7.32 12.03 6.40
CA MET A 148 7.89 13.33 6.05
C MET A 148 7.94 13.60 4.56
N VAL A 149 8.11 12.57 3.72
CA VAL A 149 8.36 12.74 2.29
C VAL A 149 7.26 12.10 1.45
N VAL A 150 7.07 10.78 1.58
CA VAL A 150 6.23 10.02 0.64
C VAL A 150 4.75 10.37 0.80
N MET A 151 4.26 10.43 2.05
CA MET A 151 2.87 10.77 2.34
C MET A 151 2.52 12.18 1.85
N VAL A 152 3.37 13.17 2.16
CA VAL A 152 3.19 14.55 1.72
C VAL A 152 3.15 14.62 0.20
N ALA A 153 4.16 14.06 -0.49
CA ALA A 153 4.22 14.06 -1.95
C ALA A 153 2.99 13.40 -2.58
N LEU A 154 2.57 12.23 -2.08
CA LEU A 154 1.44 11.48 -2.60
C LEU A 154 0.13 12.27 -2.50
N PHE A 155 -0.18 12.85 -1.34
CA PHE A 155 -1.41 13.63 -1.18
C PHE A 155 -1.35 14.99 -1.87
N SER A 156 -0.17 15.64 -1.95
CA SER A 156 0.01 16.86 -2.74
C SER A 156 -0.21 16.61 -4.23
N MET A 157 0.34 15.53 -4.80
CA MET A 157 0.15 15.19 -6.22
C MET A 157 -1.31 14.88 -6.54
N VAL A 158 -1.99 14.10 -5.70
CA VAL A 158 -3.43 13.85 -5.87
C VAL A 158 -4.23 15.14 -5.75
N GLY A 159 -3.87 16.01 -4.80
CA GLY A 159 -4.46 17.32 -4.58
C GLY A 159 -4.45 18.22 -5.82
N VAL A 160 -3.35 18.25 -6.57
CA VAL A 160 -3.22 19.04 -7.82
C VAL A 160 -4.16 18.53 -8.91
N GLY A 161 -4.41 17.23 -8.97
CA GLY A 161 -5.32 16.63 -9.95
C GLY A 161 -6.81 16.90 -9.67
N VAL A 162 -7.16 17.54 -8.55
CA VAL A 162 -8.54 17.69 -8.10
C VAL A 162 -9.16 19.00 -8.58
N THR A 163 -10.26 18.92 -9.31
CA THR A 163 -11.13 20.07 -9.57
C THR A 163 -12.40 19.97 -8.73
N LEU A 164 -12.49 20.72 -7.63
CA LEU A 164 -13.62 20.65 -6.69
C LEU A 164 -14.99 20.92 -7.33
N SER A 165 -15.05 21.82 -8.32
CA SER A 165 -16.29 22.11 -9.04
C SER A 165 -16.84 20.91 -9.83
N LYS A 166 -15.97 19.97 -10.25
CA LYS A 166 -16.38 18.72 -10.89
C LYS A 166 -16.91 17.71 -9.87
N ILE A 167 -16.35 17.69 -8.66
CA ILE A 167 -16.76 16.79 -7.58
C ILE A 167 -18.10 17.20 -6.98
N PHE A 168 -18.29 18.50 -6.70
CA PHE A 168 -19.51 19.01 -6.07
C PHE A 168 -20.62 19.35 -7.08
N ASN A 169 -20.60 18.72 -8.26
CA ASN A 169 -21.66 18.85 -9.24
C ASN A 169 -22.94 18.16 -8.73
N SER A 170 -24.09 18.84 -8.86
CA SER A 170 -25.42 18.37 -8.46
C SER A 170 -25.79 16.98 -9.03
N THR A 171 -25.27 16.61 -10.21
CA THR A 171 -25.56 15.30 -10.82
C THR A 171 -24.60 14.19 -10.36
N PHE A 172 -23.34 14.52 -10.09
CA PHE A 172 -22.30 13.55 -9.72
C PHE A 172 -22.28 13.30 -8.21
N PHE A 173 -22.33 14.35 -7.40
CA PHE A 173 -22.13 14.29 -5.96
C PHE A 173 -23.10 13.33 -5.24
N PRO A 174 -24.42 13.35 -5.48
CA PRO A 174 -25.33 12.43 -4.80
C PRO A 174 -25.07 10.96 -5.15
N LYS A 175 -24.78 10.68 -6.44
CA LYS A 175 -24.44 9.34 -6.92
C LYS A 175 -23.14 8.85 -6.29
N ALA A 176 -22.13 9.72 -6.25
CA ALA A 176 -20.82 9.41 -5.68
C ALA A 176 -20.92 9.11 -4.17
N ILE A 177 -21.67 9.90 -3.40
CA ILE A 177 -21.91 9.64 -1.97
C ILE A 177 -22.63 8.31 -1.76
N ALA A 178 -23.64 7.97 -2.58
CA ALA A 178 -24.32 6.69 -2.48
C ALA A 178 -23.35 5.51 -2.70
N VAL A 179 -22.44 5.63 -3.68
CA VAL A 179 -21.40 4.61 -3.94
C VAL A 179 -20.39 4.53 -2.80
N VAL A 180 -19.95 5.65 -2.24
CA VAL A 180 -19.02 5.69 -1.08
C VAL A 180 -19.68 5.02 0.13
N ALA A 181 -20.95 5.32 0.40
CA ALA A 181 -21.70 4.72 1.51
C ALA A 181 -21.90 3.21 1.32
N ALA A 182 -22.33 2.78 0.12
CA ALA A 182 -22.54 1.37 -0.19
C ALA A 182 -21.24 0.55 -0.12
N SER A 183 -20.14 1.07 -0.69
CA SER A 183 -18.83 0.41 -0.68
C SER A 183 -18.20 0.36 0.72
N THR A 184 -18.37 1.42 1.51
CA THR A 184 -17.90 1.44 2.91
C THR A 184 -18.73 0.52 3.78
N GLY A 185 -20.05 0.47 3.57
CA GLY A 185 -20.95 -0.44 4.27
C GLY A 185 -20.65 -1.91 3.98
N SER A 186 -20.46 -2.27 2.71
CA SER A 186 -20.10 -3.64 2.33
C SER A 186 -18.75 -4.06 2.89
N ARG A 187 -17.76 -3.15 2.90
CA ARG A 187 -16.46 -3.37 3.56
C ARG A 187 -16.62 -3.59 5.06
N ALA A 188 -17.34 -2.71 5.76
CA ALA A 188 -17.57 -2.85 7.19
C ALA A 188 -18.28 -4.17 7.53
N LEU A 189 -19.27 -4.57 6.73
CA LEU A 189 -19.96 -5.85 6.88
C LEU A 189 -19.00 -7.04 6.70
N ALA A 190 -18.20 -7.05 5.63
CA ALA A 190 -17.24 -8.11 5.38
C ALA A 190 -16.23 -8.25 6.52
N ILE A 191 -15.70 -7.12 7.01
CA ILE A 191 -14.76 -7.09 8.14
C ILE A 191 -15.43 -7.59 9.43
N PHE A 192 -16.68 -7.20 9.67
CA PHE A 192 -17.42 -7.68 10.84
C PHE A 192 -17.65 -9.20 10.78
N VAL A 193 -18.03 -9.73 9.61
CA VAL A 193 -18.23 -11.16 9.38
C VAL A 193 -16.93 -11.94 9.59
N VAL A 194 -15.81 -11.51 9.00
CA VAL A 194 -14.49 -12.15 9.19
C VAL A 194 -14.07 -12.15 10.66
N GLN A 195 -14.38 -11.10 11.41
CA GLN A 195 -14.10 -11.02 12.83
C GLN A 195 -15.04 -11.85 13.71
N SER A 196 -16.09 -12.48 13.17
CA SER A 196 -17.06 -13.23 13.98
C SER A 196 -16.42 -14.39 14.73
N ALA A 197 -15.38 -15.00 14.15
CA ALA A 197 -14.59 -16.06 14.76
C ALA A 197 -13.54 -15.56 15.78
N SER A 198 -13.38 -14.25 15.94
CA SER A 198 -12.42 -13.64 16.88
C SER A 198 -13.04 -13.49 18.28
N PRO A 199 -12.25 -13.65 19.36
CA PRO A 199 -12.70 -13.48 20.76
C PRO A 199 -13.05 -12.02 21.14
N LEU A 200 -13.01 -11.08 20.19
CA LEU A 200 -13.33 -9.67 20.40
C LEU A 200 -14.81 -9.45 20.78
N THR A 201 -15.05 -8.48 21.65
CA THR A 201 -16.40 -8.00 21.96
C THR A 201 -17.02 -7.27 20.78
N TRP A 202 -18.34 -7.14 20.75
CA TRP A 202 -19.04 -6.47 19.66
C TRP A 202 -18.60 -5.01 19.46
N LYS A 203 -18.24 -4.31 20.55
CA LYS A 203 -17.74 -2.93 20.51
C LYS A 203 -16.36 -2.85 19.87
N GLU A 204 -15.46 -3.77 20.24
CA GLU A 204 -14.12 -3.86 19.64
C GLU A 204 -14.20 -4.23 18.15
N LYS A 205 -15.12 -5.13 17.77
CA LYS A 205 -15.37 -5.47 16.36
C LYS A 205 -15.80 -4.25 15.54
N LEU A 206 -16.69 -3.41 16.08
CA LEU A 206 -17.08 -2.15 15.44
C LEU A 206 -15.94 -1.13 15.38
N LEU A 207 -15.11 -1.05 16.42
CA LEU A 207 -13.92 -0.21 16.43
C LEU A 207 -12.95 -0.61 15.30
N VAL A 208 -12.70 -1.91 15.12
CA VAL A 208 -11.88 -2.42 14.01
C VAL A 208 -12.51 -2.08 12.67
N CYS A 209 -13.83 -2.25 12.51
CA CYS A 209 -14.53 -1.88 11.28
C CYS A 209 -14.31 -0.39 10.95
N GLY A 210 -14.52 0.50 11.93
CA GLY A 210 -14.34 1.93 11.75
C GLY A 210 -12.89 2.35 11.45
N GLY A 211 -11.91 1.68 12.08
CA GLY A 211 -10.50 1.90 11.77
C GLY A 211 -10.12 1.51 10.33
N TYR A 212 -10.76 0.48 9.77
CA TYR A 212 -10.51 0.01 8.41
C TYR A 212 -11.21 0.83 7.31
N VAL A 213 -12.08 1.77 7.65
CA VAL A 213 -12.73 2.67 6.68
C VAL A 213 -11.72 3.65 6.05
N GLY A 214 -10.71 4.07 6.82
CA GLY A 214 -9.79 5.17 6.45
C GLY A 214 -8.62 4.78 5.56
N LYS A 215 -8.84 4.14 4.41
CA LYS A 215 -7.75 3.70 3.50
C LYS A 215 -7.50 4.66 2.35
N ALA A 216 -6.98 5.83 2.70
CA ALA A 216 -6.80 6.92 1.76
C ALA A 216 -5.62 6.72 0.78
N THR A 217 -4.51 6.13 1.23
CA THR A 217 -3.25 6.10 0.48
C THR A 217 -3.30 5.24 -0.78
N ALA A 218 -3.90 4.05 -0.68
CA ALA A 218 -4.11 3.18 -1.84
C ALA A 218 -5.05 3.82 -2.87
N GLN A 219 -6.11 4.50 -2.41
CA GLN A 219 -7.05 5.20 -3.29
C GLN A 219 -6.39 6.39 -3.99
N ALA A 220 -5.55 7.13 -3.27
CA ALA A 220 -4.79 8.23 -3.82
C ALA A 220 -3.79 7.75 -4.90
N ALA A 221 -3.11 6.62 -4.67
CA ALA A 221 -2.17 6.07 -5.64
C ALA A 221 -2.86 5.48 -6.89
N ILE A 222 -3.98 4.76 -6.71
CA ILE A 222 -4.63 4.00 -7.77
C ILE A 222 -5.69 4.83 -8.53
N GLY A 223 -6.39 5.74 -7.85
CA GLY A 223 -7.49 6.52 -8.41
C GLY A 223 -7.16 7.24 -9.74
N PRO A 224 -5.99 7.89 -9.87
CA PRO A 224 -5.58 8.55 -11.10
C PRO A 224 -5.13 7.61 -12.23
N VAL A 225 -4.91 6.31 -11.97
CA VAL A 225 -4.31 5.38 -12.94
C VAL A 225 -5.17 5.25 -14.18
N ALA A 226 -6.49 5.08 -14.04
CA ALA A 226 -7.40 4.99 -15.17
C ALA A 226 -7.34 6.25 -16.06
N LEU A 227 -7.22 7.42 -15.44
CA LEU A 227 -7.10 8.70 -16.15
C LEU A 227 -5.76 8.81 -16.89
N ALA A 228 -4.66 8.42 -16.25
CA ALA A 228 -3.35 8.40 -16.87
C ALA A 228 -3.31 7.44 -18.09
N THR A 229 -3.90 6.25 -17.97
CA THR A 229 -4.00 5.28 -19.06
C THR A 229 -4.71 5.87 -20.28
N ILE A 230 -5.94 6.36 -20.12
CA ILE A 230 -6.71 6.87 -21.26
C ILE A 230 -6.09 8.15 -21.85
N THR A 231 -5.48 9.01 -21.03
CA THR A 231 -4.75 10.19 -21.54
C THR A 231 -3.54 9.77 -22.39
N SER A 232 -2.81 8.74 -21.99
CA SER A 232 -1.68 8.22 -22.78
C SER A 232 -2.13 7.57 -24.09
N GLU A 233 -3.28 6.88 -24.11
CA GLU A 233 -3.86 6.32 -25.32
C GLU A 233 -4.35 7.40 -26.29
N ILE A 234 -4.99 8.46 -25.79
CA ILE A 234 -5.42 9.59 -26.62
C ILE A 234 -4.20 10.29 -27.23
N ALA A 235 -3.12 10.47 -26.46
CA ALA A 235 -1.89 11.09 -26.96
C ALA A 235 -1.21 10.28 -28.07
N SER A 236 -1.32 8.93 -28.03
CA SER A 236 -0.67 8.05 -29.01
C SER A 236 -1.54 7.69 -30.22
N GLN A 237 -2.86 7.55 -30.03
CA GLN A 237 -3.77 7.00 -31.04
C GLN A 237 -4.87 8.00 -31.47
N GLY A 238 -4.85 9.22 -30.93
CA GLY A 238 -5.81 10.28 -31.23
C GLY A 238 -7.14 10.17 -30.47
N LEU A 239 -7.94 11.24 -30.55
CA LEU A 239 -9.25 11.31 -29.90
C LEU A 239 -10.33 10.68 -30.79
N THR A 240 -11.01 9.67 -30.26
CA THR A 240 -12.22 9.07 -30.86
C THR A 240 -13.41 9.28 -29.93
N PRO A 241 -14.66 9.20 -30.44
CA PRO A 241 -15.85 9.31 -29.59
C PRO A 241 -15.89 8.29 -28.44
N ASP A 242 -15.44 7.05 -28.68
CA ASP A 242 -15.31 6.01 -27.64
C ASP A 242 -14.29 6.40 -26.56
N ARG A 243 -13.13 6.92 -26.95
CA ARG A 243 -12.10 7.38 -26.00
C ARG A 243 -12.53 8.62 -25.22
N ALA A 244 -13.35 9.48 -25.81
CA ALA A 244 -13.93 10.63 -25.10
C ALA A 244 -14.88 10.18 -23.98
N LEU A 245 -15.70 9.15 -24.22
CA LEU A 245 -16.55 8.54 -23.20
C LEU A 245 -15.71 7.89 -22.09
N LYS A 246 -14.68 7.11 -22.45
CA LYS A 246 -13.74 6.51 -21.49
C LYS A 246 -13.01 7.56 -20.65
N LEU A 247 -12.65 8.69 -21.26
CA LEU A 247 -12.03 9.81 -20.53
C LEU A 247 -12.97 10.35 -19.44
N GLU A 248 -14.26 10.50 -19.73
CA GLU A 248 -15.26 10.92 -18.73
C GLU A 248 -15.37 9.90 -17.59
N TYR A 249 -15.44 8.60 -17.90
CA TYR A 249 -15.47 7.56 -16.86
C TYR A 249 -14.21 7.53 -16.02
N ALA A 250 -13.03 7.69 -16.62
CA ALA A 250 -11.78 7.76 -15.89
C ALA A 250 -11.71 8.99 -14.97
N GLN A 251 -12.25 10.15 -15.41
CA GLN A 251 -12.39 11.34 -14.57
C GLN A 251 -13.34 11.12 -13.39
N ASN A 252 -14.45 10.40 -13.62
CA ASN A 252 -15.41 10.03 -12.58
C ASN A 252 -14.77 9.10 -11.54
N VAL A 253 -13.99 8.09 -11.97
CA VAL A 253 -13.26 7.18 -11.08
C VAL A 253 -12.25 7.95 -10.22
N ALA A 254 -11.45 8.83 -10.83
CA ALA A 254 -10.47 9.63 -10.10
C ALA A 254 -11.15 10.55 -9.06
N SER A 255 -12.23 11.23 -9.48
CA SER A 255 -13.03 12.12 -8.62
C SER A 255 -13.72 11.37 -7.48
N LEU A 256 -14.21 10.15 -7.73
CA LEU A 256 -14.78 9.28 -6.70
C LEU A 256 -13.71 8.82 -5.69
N ALA A 257 -12.50 8.49 -6.13
CA ALA A 257 -11.40 8.12 -5.24
C ALA A 257 -11.02 9.28 -4.30
N ILE A 258 -10.99 10.52 -4.81
CA ILE A 258 -10.76 11.72 -4.00
C ILE A 258 -11.91 11.93 -3.00
N LEU A 259 -13.16 11.86 -3.45
CA LEU A 259 -14.31 12.01 -2.55
C LEU A 259 -14.31 10.94 -1.46
N TYR A 260 -13.94 9.70 -1.80
CA TYR A 260 -13.77 8.61 -0.84
C TYR A 260 -12.75 8.99 0.24
N ILE A 261 -11.59 9.53 -0.13
CA ILE A 261 -10.56 10.00 0.82
C ILE A 261 -11.14 11.10 1.72
N LEU A 262 -11.78 12.11 1.14
CA LEU A 262 -12.32 13.27 1.87
C LEU A 262 -13.38 12.87 2.90
N VAL A 263 -14.20 11.85 2.62
CA VAL A 263 -15.26 11.38 3.51
C VAL A 263 -14.73 10.36 4.52
N CYS A 264 -14.00 9.34 4.06
CA CYS A 264 -13.63 8.19 4.89
C CYS A 264 -12.46 8.49 5.84
N ALA A 265 -11.52 9.37 5.50
CA ALA A 265 -10.39 9.68 6.38
C ALA A 265 -10.83 10.40 7.68
N PRO A 266 -11.69 11.44 7.65
CA PRO A 266 -12.23 12.03 8.87
C PRO A 266 -13.05 11.04 9.71
N ILE A 267 -13.88 10.21 9.07
CA ILE A 267 -14.70 9.20 9.77
C ILE A 267 -13.81 8.20 10.52
N ALA A 268 -12.78 7.67 9.87
CA ALA A 268 -11.84 6.75 10.51
C ALA A 268 -11.05 7.43 11.64
N SER A 269 -10.58 8.67 11.41
CA SER A 269 -9.87 9.44 12.43
C SER A 269 -10.75 9.69 13.67
N LEU A 270 -12.00 10.12 13.49
CA LEU A 270 -12.95 10.33 14.58
C LEU A 270 -13.27 9.03 15.31
N THR A 271 -13.41 7.93 14.59
CA THR A 271 -13.69 6.61 15.18
C THR A 271 -12.52 6.15 16.04
N LEU A 272 -11.28 6.26 15.55
CA LEU A 272 -10.10 5.83 16.30
C LEU A 272 -9.81 6.76 17.49
N THR A 273 -9.95 8.08 17.33
CA THR A 273 -9.62 9.06 18.38
C THR A 273 -10.65 9.13 19.49
N LYS A 274 -11.95 9.02 19.18
CA LYS A 274 -13.02 9.09 20.20
C LYS A 274 -13.43 7.72 20.72
N LEU A 275 -13.65 6.76 19.82
CA LEU A 275 -14.17 5.44 20.18
C LEU A 275 -13.05 4.51 20.66
N GLY A 276 -11.82 4.68 20.17
CA GLY A 276 -10.66 3.91 20.62
C GLY A 276 -10.46 3.96 22.13
N PRO A 277 -10.25 5.15 22.74
CA PRO A 277 -10.06 5.28 24.19
C PRO A 277 -11.29 4.93 25.03
N ALA A 278 -12.49 4.95 24.45
CA ALA A 278 -13.74 4.66 25.15
C ALA A 278 -14.08 3.16 25.19
N ILE A 279 -13.65 2.40 24.18
CA ILE A 279 -13.93 0.98 24.02
C ILE A 279 -12.77 0.13 24.52
N LEU A 280 -11.52 0.54 24.24
CA LEU A 280 -10.34 -0.17 24.70
C LEU A 280 -10.10 0.17 26.17
N PRO A 281 -10.08 -0.82 27.09
CA PRO A 281 -9.71 -0.57 28.47
C PRO A 281 -8.33 0.09 28.51
N ARG A 282 -8.20 1.17 29.27
CA ARG A 282 -6.88 1.70 29.62
C ARG A 282 -6.26 0.71 30.58
N ASP A 283 -5.44 -0.21 30.07
CA ASP A 283 -4.46 -0.91 30.89
C ASP A 283 -3.37 0.09 31.30
N MET A 284 -3.73 1.02 32.18
CA MET A 284 -2.78 1.78 32.97
C MET A 284 -2.33 0.84 34.09
N ALA A 285 -1.06 0.42 34.01
CA ALA A 285 -0.29 -0.28 35.02
C ALA A 285 -0.64 -1.77 35.27
N GLN A 286 -0.05 -2.66 34.47
CA GLN A 286 0.73 -3.82 34.94
C GLN A 286 1.27 -4.62 33.74
N ARG A 287 2.47 -4.25 33.28
CA ARG A 287 3.54 -5.14 32.78
C ARG A 287 4.74 -4.33 32.34
#